data_AF-A0A519TXC2-F1
#
_entry.id   AF-A0A519TXC2-F1
#
_cell.length_a   1.000
_cell.length_b   1.000
_cell.length_c   1.000
_cell.angle_alpha   90.00
_cell.angle_beta   90.00
_cell.angle_gamma   90.00
#
_symmetry.space_group_name_H-M   'P 1'
#
loop_
_entity.id
_entity.type
_entity.pdbx_description
1 polymer ?
#
loop_
_entity_poly.entity_id
_entity_poly.type
_entity_poly.pdbx_seq_one_letter_code
_entity_poly.pdbx_strand_id
1 'polypeptide(L)'
;MALECSFKNFPSEYIGAEITCVFLHDKVNDIAYNLLTVIELVPVGQEASPLISPEKTAHLQRLNRGLKDITIFIGRAIGLDVQKAVNTFNDITKGFDLIQGATLNRRIEFFPNVELMAEPPGGNPLLMNKTDGKNHAEILPYRNGDFRVWSKIDMTKSWQLGYSHEELDKILGLAGELTMEHMRLDLKKFREHVGNAYMIAPNPILRKIGFTLMDDQKKVMASFFPREGKRIIGGKMLLIEDRMLGNGFAVETKINANRVLLELPYVPKLLMHYIFAPNGTLIEHGSSSWMNINFQMNIQERDLRVTLNTPKGTKVIQAKKYTAAQEVKVGRFDYSGARYFSDYQENRKHEALASSKEFIFFTGHPTDKVEASKVIKELLSKARHRCIILDPYFSAADLEYAIGVPNLGVDVWVISSVAFLSEKVDRDIPEVKHAHQLKEAVDQYLTAYGRQTILFRLLEGGNRSPLHDRYIVIDDDVYLLGSSLNEFGSRATCLIKVPAPKPLIQKATDWWNTGTIDLNSYVAHLATCQ
;
A
#
# COMPACT_ATOMS: atom_id res chain seq x y z
N MET A 1 24.47 20.16 25.06
CA MET A 1 24.73 18.92 25.81
C MET A 1 24.01 17.81 25.06
N ALA A 2 24.65 17.27 24.02
CA ALA A 2 24.04 16.26 23.16
C ALA A 2 24.05 14.92 23.91
N LEU A 3 22.87 14.34 24.13
CA LEU A 3 22.72 13.00 24.70
C LEU A 3 23.36 12.01 23.73
N GLU A 4 24.56 11.54 24.06
CA GLU A 4 25.17 10.35 23.47
C GLU A 4 24.33 9.11 23.84
N CYS A 5 23.15 8.96 23.22
CA CYS A 5 22.44 7.69 23.21
C CYS A 5 23.07 6.76 22.17
N SER A 6 24.40 6.62 22.21
CA SER A 6 25.11 5.61 21.45
C SER A 6 24.80 4.23 22.05
N PHE A 7 24.91 3.19 21.22
CA PHE A 7 24.78 1.75 21.51
C PHE A 7 25.34 1.24 22.87
N LYS A 8 26.12 2.04 23.60
CA LYS A 8 26.92 1.68 24.78
C LYS A 8 26.14 1.47 26.08
N ASN A 9 24.93 2.03 26.25
CA ASN A 9 24.22 2.01 27.55
C ASN A 9 23.02 1.06 27.64
N PHE A 10 22.61 0.44 26.53
CA PHE A 10 21.40 -0.39 26.47
C PHE A 10 21.51 -1.82 27.04
N PRO A 11 22.68 -2.50 27.10
CA PRO A 11 22.73 -3.89 27.57
C PRO A 11 22.15 -4.12 28.97
N SER A 12 22.26 -3.11 29.85
CA SER A 12 21.73 -3.18 31.23
C SER A 12 20.20 -3.17 31.35
N GLU A 13 19.49 -2.84 30.27
CA GLU A 13 18.03 -2.76 30.27
C GLU A 13 17.35 -4.12 29.99
N TYR A 14 18.10 -5.08 29.45
CA TYR A 14 17.62 -6.38 29.00
C TYR A 14 18.27 -7.51 29.79
N ILE A 15 17.59 -8.65 29.90
CA ILE A 15 18.05 -9.81 30.69
C ILE A 15 18.56 -10.96 29.83
N GLY A 16 18.31 -10.92 28.52
CA GLY A 16 18.78 -11.93 27.58
C GLY A 16 18.55 -11.49 26.14
N ALA A 17 18.87 -12.37 25.21
CA ALA A 17 18.63 -12.17 23.79
C ALA A 17 18.24 -13.47 23.08
N GLU A 18 17.63 -13.32 21.92
CA GLU A 18 17.27 -14.41 21.00
C GLU A 18 17.77 -14.05 19.60
N ILE A 19 18.22 -15.05 18.83
CA ILE A 19 18.60 -14.89 17.43
C ILE A 19 17.74 -15.83 16.60
N THR A 20 16.93 -15.29 15.70
CA THR A 20 16.26 -16.03 14.64
C THR A 20 16.97 -15.77 13.32
N CYS A 21 17.40 -16.84 12.64
CA CYS A 21 18.13 -16.73 11.38
C CYS A 21 17.52 -17.66 10.35
N VAL A 22 17.22 -17.12 9.18
CA VAL A 22 16.91 -17.86 7.96
C VAL A 22 18.17 -17.88 7.12
N PHE A 23 18.59 -19.07 6.71
CA PHE A 23 19.83 -19.23 5.97
C PHE A 23 19.72 -20.28 4.87
N LEU A 24 20.50 -20.05 3.82
CA LEU A 24 20.69 -20.95 2.70
C LEU A 24 21.91 -21.82 2.99
N HIS A 25 21.77 -23.14 3.04
CA HIS A 25 22.90 -24.07 3.10
C HIS A 25 23.24 -24.56 1.71
N ASP A 26 24.43 -24.17 1.24
CA ASP A 26 25.07 -24.72 0.05
C ASP A 26 25.71 -26.05 0.43
N LYS A 27 25.16 -27.16 -0.08
CA LYS A 27 25.60 -28.52 0.23
C LYS A 27 26.92 -28.90 -0.47
N VAL A 28 27.30 -28.19 -1.54
CA VAL A 28 28.52 -28.48 -2.30
C VAL A 28 29.73 -27.94 -1.56
N ASN A 29 29.63 -26.69 -1.08
CA ASN A 29 30.72 -26.02 -0.38
C ASN A 29 30.62 -26.16 1.16
N ASP A 30 29.51 -26.71 1.66
CA ASP A 30 29.16 -26.80 3.08
C ASP A 30 29.14 -25.44 3.80
N ILE A 31 28.62 -24.41 3.13
CA ILE A 31 28.55 -23.02 3.64
C ILE A 31 27.09 -22.65 3.90
N ALA A 32 26.82 -22.00 5.04
CA ALA A 32 25.50 -21.46 5.36
C ALA A 32 25.48 -19.93 5.22
N TYR A 33 24.76 -19.44 4.23
CA TYR A 33 24.63 -18.00 3.94
C TYR A 33 23.36 -17.40 4.55
N ASN A 34 23.49 -16.24 5.18
CA ASN A 34 22.38 -15.46 5.72
C ASN A 34 21.40 -15.03 4.64
N LEU A 35 20.12 -15.39 4.80
CA LEU A 35 19.00 -14.81 4.06
C LEU A 35 18.27 -13.75 4.89
N LEU A 36 18.15 -13.94 6.21
CA LEU A 36 17.59 -12.94 7.13
C LEU A 36 18.02 -13.27 8.55
N THR A 37 18.54 -12.29 9.29
CA THR A 37 18.82 -12.43 10.73
C THR A 37 18.06 -11.39 11.53
N VAL A 38 17.37 -11.81 12.59
CA VAL A 38 16.72 -10.94 13.57
C VAL A 38 17.23 -11.30 14.96
N ILE A 39 17.85 -10.34 15.63
CA ILE A 39 18.37 -10.44 16.99
C ILE A 39 17.44 -9.64 17.90
N GLU A 40 16.68 -10.31 18.75
CA GLU A 40 15.76 -9.68 19.70
C GLU A 40 16.39 -9.62 21.09
N LEU A 41 16.49 -8.44 21.68
CA LEU A 41 16.81 -8.29 23.10
C LEU A 41 15.55 -8.55 23.94
N VAL A 42 15.69 -9.28 25.03
CA VAL A 42 14.58 -9.74 25.86
C VAL A 42 14.59 -8.99 27.19
N PRO A 43 13.63 -8.08 27.43
CA PRO A 43 13.49 -7.40 28.71
C PRO A 43 12.79 -8.29 29.76
N VAL A 44 12.83 -7.88 31.02
CA VAL A 44 12.18 -8.60 32.13
C VAL A 44 10.69 -8.82 31.85
N GLY A 45 10.21 -10.04 32.14
CA GLY A 45 8.81 -10.42 32.02
C GLY A 45 8.29 -10.51 30.59
N GLN A 46 9.16 -10.52 29.58
CA GLN A 46 8.79 -10.86 28.22
C GLN A 46 8.81 -12.37 28.01
N GLU A 47 7.74 -12.91 27.44
CA GLU A 47 7.70 -14.31 27.02
C GLU A 47 8.67 -14.55 25.87
N ALA A 48 9.44 -15.64 25.98
CA ALA A 48 10.33 -16.10 24.92
C ALA A 48 9.54 -16.33 23.63
N SER A 49 10.21 -16.20 22.48
CA SER A 49 9.57 -16.55 21.22
C SER A 49 9.28 -18.06 21.16
N PRO A 50 8.20 -18.49 20.48
CA PRO A 50 7.90 -19.91 20.33
C PRO A 50 9.07 -20.69 19.72
N LEU A 51 9.20 -21.96 20.07
CA LEU A 51 10.18 -22.84 19.42
C LEU A 51 9.80 -23.06 17.94
N ILE A 52 10.79 -23.31 17.10
CA ILE A 52 10.61 -23.54 15.65
C ILE A 52 9.91 -24.89 15.39
N SER A 53 10.13 -25.87 16.25
CA SER A 53 9.45 -27.17 16.15
C SER A 53 9.10 -27.70 17.55
N PRO A 54 8.02 -28.47 17.70
CA PRO A 54 7.72 -29.17 18.95
C PRO A 54 8.57 -30.44 19.18
N GLU A 55 9.36 -30.87 18.19
CA GLU A 55 10.10 -32.14 18.22
C GLU A 55 11.56 -32.01 18.73
N LYS A 56 12.34 -33.10 18.66
CA LYS A 56 13.75 -33.16 19.09
C LYS A 56 14.65 -32.09 18.44
N THR A 57 14.26 -31.49 17.31
CA THR A 57 14.93 -30.36 16.65
C THR A 57 14.19 -29.05 16.91
N ALA A 58 13.80 -28.79 18.15
CA ALA A 58 12.90 -27.67 18.49
C ALA A 58 13.38 -26.28 18.04
N HIS A 59 14.67 -26.14 17.74
CA HIS A 59 15.33 -24.90 17.39
C HIS A 59 15.65 -24.76 15.89
N LEU A 60 15.29 -25.74 15.06
CA LEU A 60 15.68 -25.77 13.65
C LEU A 60 14.63 -26.49 12.79
N GLN A 61 14.26 -25.87 11.66
CA GLN A 61 13.46 -26.50 10.60
C GLN A 61 14.12 -26.24 9.24
N ARG A 62 13.85 -27.13 8.27
CA ARG A 62 14.45 -27.08 6.93
C ARG A 62 13.46 -27.45 5.83
N LEU A 63 13.65 -26.87 4.65
CA LEU A 63 12.97 -27.23 3.41
C LEU A 63 13.98 -27.33 2.26
N ASN A 64 13.85 -28.33 1.38
CA ASN A 64 14.71 -28.44 0.18
C ASN A 64 13.96 -28.76 -1.13
N ARG A 65 12.63 -28.70 -1.11
CA ARG A 65 11.77 -29.23 -2.19
C ARG A 65 12.17 -28.62 -3.55
N GLY A 66 12.75 -29.44 -4.43
CA GLY A 66 13.10 -29.05 -5.80
C GLY A 66 14.45 -28.34 -5.98
N LEU A 67 15.30 -28.30 -4.94
CA LEU A 67 16.66 -27.75 -5.01
C LEU A 67 17.70 -28.85 -4.71
N LYS A 68 18.49 -29.21 -5.73
CA LYS A 68 19.43 -30.35 -5.63
C LYS A 68 20.56 -30.10 -4.63
N ASP A 69 21.17 -28.92 -4.70
CA ASP A 69 22.41 -28.58 -3.98
C ASP A 69 22.21 -27.53 -2.88
N ILE A 70 20.96 -27.11 -2.67
CA ILE A 70 20.60 -26.08 -1.68
C ILE A 70 19.60 -26.65 -0.68
N THR A 71 19.63 -26.19 0.56
CA THR A 71 18.57 -26.40 1.55
C THR A 71 18.35 -25.12 2.33
N ILE A 72 17.10 -24.70 2.51
CA ILE A 72 16.75 -23.50 3.26
C ILE A 72 16.41 -23.92 4.69
N PHE A 73 16.97 -23.21 5.65
CA PHE A 73 16.78 -23.45 7.07
C PHE A 73 16.26 -22.20 7.76
N ILE A 74 15.52 -22.42 8.85
CA ILE A 74 15.28 -21.41 9.88
C ILE A 74 15.71 -21.98 11.23
N GLY A 75 16.54 -21.23 11.95
CA GLY A 75 17.05 -21.59 13.26
C GLY A 75 16.79 -20.50 14.30
N ARG A 76 16.57 -20.91 15.55
CA ARG A 76 16.37 -19.99 16.68
C ARG A 76 17.20 -20.38 17.90
N ALA A 77 18.11 -19.50 18.29
CA ALA A 77 18.84 -19.58 19.55
C ALA A 77 18.21 -18.64 20.58
N ILE A 78 18.05 -19.09 21.82
CA ILE A 78 17.35 -18.36 22.89
C ILE A 78 18.17 -18.33 24.17
N GLY A 79 17.87 -17.38 25.07
CA GLY A 79 18.57 -17.28 26.35
C GLY A 79 20.03 -16.88 26.21
N LEU A 80 20.36 -16.14 25.16
CA LEU A 80 21.71 -15.66 24.90
C LEU A 80 22.06 -14.49 25.81
N ASP A 81 23.34 -14.34 26.12
CA ASP A 81 23.86 -13.14 26.78
C ASP A 81 23.66 -11.89 25.91
N VAL A 82 23.22 -10.81 26.54
CA VAL A 82 22.89 -9.54 25.86
C VAL A 82 24.14 -8.95 25.20
N GLN A 83 25.27 -8.91 25.90
CA GLN A 83 26.50 -8.32 25.36
C GLN A 83 27.03 -9.14 24.18
N LYS A 84 26.95 -10.47 24.27
CA LYS A 84 27.29 -11.36 23.17
C LYS A 84 26.43 -11.09 21.95
N ALA A 85 25.10 -10.99 22.09
CA ALA A 85 24.19 -10.72 20.99
C ALA A 85 24.45 -9.34 20.33
N VAL A 86 24.69 -8.32 21.15
CA VAL A 86 25.08 -6.97 20.70
C VAL A 86 26.39 -7.00 19.91
N ASN A 87 27.40 -7.72 20.40
CA ASN A 87 28.68 -7.88 19.70
C ASN A 87 28.50 -8.64 18.38
N THR A 88 27.70 -9.72 18.37
CA THR A 88 27.33 -10.44 17.15
C THR A 88 26.70 -9.52 16.12
N PHE A 89 25.77 -8.65 16.50
CA PHE A 89 25.19 -7.68 15.58
C PHE A 89 26.25 -6.70 15.04
N ASN A 90 27.10 -6.14 15.92
CA ASN A 90 28.11 -5.17 15.54
C ASN A 90 29.16 -5.74 14.57
N ASP A 91 29.54 -7.00 14.76
CA ASP A 91 30.54 -7.71 13.96
C ASP A 91 29.94 -8.65 12.89
N ILE A 92 28.63 -8.53 12.60
CA ILE A 92 27.89 -9.52 11.80
C ILE A 92 28.48 -9.81 10.41
N THR A 93 29.23 -8.87 9.83
CA THR A 93 29.94 -9.04 8.54
C THR A 93 31.04 -10.11 8.59
N LYS A 94 31.57 -10.44 9.77
CA LYS A 94 32.54 -11.52 9.98
C LYS A 94 31.88 -12.91 10.03
N GLY A 95 30.56 -12.97 9.91
CA GLY A 95 29.76 -14.16 10.23
C GLY A 95 29.65 -14.41 11.73
N PHE A 96 28.80 -15.35 12.11
CA PHE A 96 28.54 -15.68 13.51
C PHE A 96 28.13 -17.14 13.70
N ASP A 97 28.28 -17.66 14.91
CA ASP A 97 27.86 -19.03 15.22
C ASP A 97 26.45 -19.03 15.79
N LEU A 98 25.53 -19.72 15.10
CA LEU A 98 24.18 -19.96 15.55
C LEU A 98 24.14 -21.31 16.27
N ILE A 99 24.12 -21.26 17.61
CA ILE A 99 24.26 -22.43 18.48
C ILE A 99 23.08 -22.52 19.46
N GLN A 100 22.41 -23.66 19.50
CA GLN A 100 21.41 -24.01 20.50
C GLN A 100 21.31 -25.54 20.65
N GLY A 101 21.71 -26.04 21.81
CA GLY A 101 21.76 -27.49 22.07
C GLY A 101 22.66 -28.23 21.07
N ALA A 102 22.41 -29.54 20.89
CA ALA A 102 23.18 -30.37 19.97
C ALA A 102 22.74 -30.26 18.49
N THR A 103 21.51 -29.79 18.24
CA THR A 103 20.87 -29.84 16.91
C THR A 103 21.10 -28.58 16.09
N LEU A 104 21.27 -27.43 16.73
CA LEU A 104 21.58 -26.16 16.06
C LEU A 104 23.03 -25.81 16.37
N ASN A 105 23.93 -25.99 15.42
CA ASN A 105 25.33 -25.60 15.52
C ASN A 105 25.86 -25.33 14.12
N ARG A 106 25.75 -24.07 13.66
CA ARG A 106 26.16 -23.65 12.32
C ARG A 106 26.84 -22.31 12.35
N ARG A 107 27.95 -22.18 11.61
CA ARG A 107 28.55 -20.90 11.25
C ARG A 107 27.70 -20.28 10.14
N ILE A 108 27.19 -19.08 10.36
CA ILE A 108 26.43 -18.31 9.38
C ILE A 108 27.35 -17.24 8.80
N GLU A 109 27.46 -17.23 7.49
CA GLU A 109 28.23 -16.26 6.71
C GLU A 109 27.30 -15.36 5.91
N PHE A 110 27.80 -14.21 5.46
CA PHE A 110 27.11 -13.40 4.47
C PHE A 110 27.67 -13.71 3.09
N PHE A 111 26.87 -13.44 2.06
CA PHE A 111 27.31 -13.65 0.69
C PHE A 111 28.57 -12.83 0.37
N PRO A 112 29.46 -13.34 -0.50
CA PRO A 112 30.65 -12.61 -0.91
C PRO A 112 30.31 -11.22 -1.48
N ASN A 113 31.19 -10.25 -1.22
CA ASN A 113 31.04 -8.86 -1.68
C ASN A 113 29.76 -8.15 -1.21
N VAL A 114 29.15 -8.61 -0.11
CA VAL A 114 28.05 -7.88 0.53
C VAL A 114 28.57 -6.56 1.11
N GLU A 115 27.82 -5.48 0.89
CA GLU A 115 28.03 -4.24 1.63
C GLU A 115 26.81 -3.99 2.52
N LEU A 116 27.02 -4.10 3.84
CA LEU A 116 25.97 -3.87 4.82
C LEU A 116 25.97 -2.42 5.29
N MET A 117 24.92 -1.69 4.94
CA MET A 117 24.71 -0.31 5.39
C MET A 117 23.94 -0.29 6.71
N ALA A 118 24.46 0.42 7.71
CA ALA A 118 23.76 0.62 8.98
C ALA A 118 22.61 1.63 8.82
N GLU A 119 21.42 1.27 9.30
CA GLU A 119 20.24 2.13 9.29
C GLU A 119 19.49 2.04 10.64
N PRO A 120 19.27 3.18 11.32
CA PRO A 120 19.70 4.52 10.94
C PRO A 120 21.20 4.71 11.21
N PRO A 121 21.86 5.69 10.56
CA PRO A 121 23.28 5.96 10.77
C PRO A 121 23.57 6.47 12.19
N GLY A 122 24.79 6.27 12.66
CA GLY A 122 25.26 6.80 13.95
C GLY A 122 24.80 6.02 15.19
N GLY A 123 24.21 4.83 15.02
CA GLY A 123 23.93 3.89 16.12
C GLY A 123 22.73 4.24 17.00
N ASN A 124 21.95 5.26 16.65
CA ASN A 124 20.65 5.51 17.26
C ASN A 124 19.63 4.48 16.75
N PRO A 125 18.62 4.06 17.53
CA PRO A 125 17.56 3.22 17.00
C PRO A 125 16.47 4.04 16.30
N LEU A 126 15.78 3.42 15.36
CA LEU A 126 14.44 3.83 14.97
C LEU A 126 13.44 3.25 15.98
N LEU A 127 12.48 4.06 16.44
CA LEU A 127 11.39 3.57 17.28
C LEU A 127 10.19 3.23 16.38
N MET A 128 9.74 1.98 16.41
CA MET A 128 8.71 1.48 15.50
C MET A 128 7.77 0.49 16.19
N ASN A 129 6.53 0.47 15.75
CA ASN A 129 5.55 -0.55 16.09
C ASN A 129 5.28 -1.48 14.90
N LYS A 130 4.97 -2.76 15.15
CA LYS A 130 4.48 -3.70 14.12
C LYS A 130 3.24 -3.16 13.39
N THR A 131 2.41 -2.36 14.05
CA THR A 131 1.19 -1.77 13.46
C THR A 131 1.40 -0.48 12.67
N ASP A 132 2.63 0.05 12.60
CA ASP A 132 2.91 1.34 11.93
C ASP A 132 2.73 1.28 10.40
N GLY A 133 2.44 0.10 9.82
CA GLY A 133 2.15 -0.08 8.38
C GLY A 133 3.34 0.21 7.45
N LYS A 134 4.53 0.45 8.00
CA LYS A 134 5.77 0.72 7.27
C LYS A 134 6.54 -0.58 7.04
N ASN A 135 7.21 -0.73 5.90
CA ASN A 135 7.96 -1.94 5.54
C ASN A 135 8.91 -2.46 6.63
N HIS A 136 9.62 -1.56 7.30
CA HIS A 136 10.57 -1.93 8.36
C HIS A 136 9.89 -2.58 9.58
N ALA A 137 8.61 -2.30 9.80
CA ALA A 137 7.85 -2.91 10.88
C ALA A 137 7.53 -4.38 10.59
N GLU A 138 7.63 -4.84 9.33
CA GLU A 138 7.22 -6.20 8.98
C GLU A 138 8.13 -7.27 9.55
N ILE A 139 9.40 -6.96 9.80
CA ILE A 139 10.34 -7.86 10.47
C ILE A 139 10.11 -7.94 11.99
N LEU A 140 9.27 -7.07 12.57
CA LEU A 140 9.05 -7.02 14.00
C LEU A 140 8.17 -8.18 14.45
N PRO A 141 8.49 -8.83 15.59
CA PRO A 141 7.63 -9.82 16.18
C PRO A 141 6.35 -9.15 16.70
N TYR A 142 5.27 -9.94 16.78
CA TYR A 142 4.01 -9.49 17.32
C TYR A 142 4.11 -9.37 18.85
N ARG A 143 4.57 -8.22 19.34
CA ARG A 143 4.61 -7.87 20.76
C ARG A 143 3.83 -6.57 21.00
N ASN A 144 3.49 -6.34 22.25
CA ASN A 144 2.91 -5.06 22.67
C ASN A 144 4.00 -4.00 22.81
N GLY A 145 3.67 -2.78 22.38
CA GLY A 145 4.55 -1.61 22.47
C GLY A 145 5.58 -1.56 21.34
N ASP A 146 6.46 -0.57 21.45
CA ASP A 146 7.40 -0.26 20.39
C ASP A 146 8.73 -1.00 20.55
N PHE A 147 9.42 -1.11 19.42
CA PHE A 147 10.77 -1.63 19.31
C PHE A 147 11.71 -0.51 18.92
N ARG A 148 12.85 -0.49 19.57
CA ARG A 148 14.06 0.14 19.05
C ARG A 148 14.65 -0.79 18.01
N VAL A 149 14.88 -0.29 16.81
CA VAL A 149 15.31 -1.08 15.66
C VAL A 149 16.62 -0.50 15.11
N TRP A 150 17.59 -1.38 14.95
CA TRP A 150 18.82 -1.14 14.21
C TRP A 150 18.93 -2.16 13.09
N SER A 151 19.33 -1.70 11.92
CA SER A 151 19.38 -2.52 10.72
C SER A 151 20.77 -2.48 10.11
N LYS A 152 21.16 -3.60 9.50
CA LYS A 152 22.29 -3.73 8.58
C LYS A 152 21.75 -4.27 7.28
N ILE A 153 21.59 -3.38 6.32
CA ILE A 153 20.89 -3.61 5.06
C ILE A 153 21.91 -3.99 4.00
N ASP A 154 21.72 -5.15 3.38
CA ASP A 154 22.45 -5.53 2.17
C ASP A 154 21.93 -4.70 0.99
N MET A 155 22.75 -3.74 0.55
CA MET A 155 22.44 -2.86 -0.57
C MET A 155 22.91 -3.43 -1.92
N THR A 156 23.83 -4.40 -1.92
CA THR A 156 24.41 -4.95 -3.16
C THR A 156 23.59 -6.11 -3.71
N LYS A 157 22.87 -6.82 -2.84
CA LYS A 157 22.05 -7.99 -3.18
C LYS A 157 22.83 -9.05 -3.98
N SER A 158 24.11 -9.21 -3.66
CA SER A 158 25.02 -10.12 -4.37
C SER A 158 24.56 -11.59 -4.29
N TRP A 159 23.71 -11.93 -3.32
CA TRP A 159 23.05 -13.23 -3.19
C TRP A 159 22.20 -13.63 -4.40
N GLN A 160 21.80 -12.70 -5.25
CA GLN A 160 21.07 -12.99 -6.49
C GLN A 160 22.00 -13.48 -7.60
N LEU A 161 23.29 -13.16 -7.51
CA LEU A 161 24.29 -13.51 -8.51
C LEU A 161 24.61 -15.00 -8.41
N GLY A 162 24.55 -15.72 -9.53
CA GLY A 162 24.91 -17.14 -9.60
C GLY A 162 23.73 -18.12 -9.55
N TYR A 163 22.50 -17.64 -9.42
CA TYR A 163 21.28 -18.45 -9.51
C TYR A 163 20.42 -18.04 -10.70
N SER A 164 19.77 -19.01 -11.35
CA SER A 164 18.76 -18.71 -12.36
C SER A 164 17.50 -18.09 -11.74
N HIS A 165 16.67 -17.44 -12.56
CA HIS A 165 15.41 -16.85 -12.10
C HIS A 165 14.48 -17.88 -11.43
N GLU A 166 14.42 -19.10 -11.97
CA GLU A 166 13.61 -20.19 -11.41
C GLU A 166 14.15 -20.68 -10.07
N GLU A 167 15.47 -20.77 -9.91
CA GLU A 167 16.09 -21.13 -8.63
C GLU A 167 15.86 -20.05 -7.58
N LEU A 168 16.02 -18.77 -7.92
CA LEU A 168 15.76 -17.65 -7.02
C LEU A 168 14.30 -17.65 -6.55
N ASP A 169 13.34 -17.86 -7.45
CA ASP A 169 11.92 -17.91 -7.07
C ASP A 169 11.60 -19.08 -6.14
N LYS A 170 12.25 -20.24 -6.34
CA LYS A 170 12.15 -21.40 -5.44
C LYS A 170 12.80 -21.13 -4.08
N ILE A 171 14.02 -20.60 -4.05
CA ILE A 171 14.73 -20.23 -2.81
C ILE A 171 13.86 -19.27 -1.98
N LEU A 172 13.36 -18.21 -2.61
CA LEU A 172 12.52 -17.22 -1.94
C LEU A 172 11.16 -17.81 -1.54
N GLY A 173 10.59 -18.72 -2.33
CA GLY A 173 9.37 -19.44 -1.96
C GLY A 173 9.54 -20.29 -0.71
N LEU A 174 10.61 -21.07 -0.62
CA LEU A 174 10.90 -21.88 0.57
C LEU A 174 11.24 -21.03 1.79
N ALA A 175 12.02 -19.95 1.59
CA ALA A 175 12.32 -19.01 2.67
C ALA A 175 11.05 -18.29 3.16
N GLY A 176 10.19 -17.86 2.23
CA GLY A 176 8.89 -17.25 2.51
C GLY A 176 7.95 -18.17 3.29
N GLU A 177 7.89 -19.46 2.94
CA GLU A 177 7.12 -20.46 3.69
C GLU A 177 7.58 -20.54 5.15
N LEU A 178 8.90 -20.70 5.38
CA LEU A 178 9.47 -20.77 6.73
C LEU A 178 9.28 -19.48 7.52
N THR A 179 9.47 -18.31 6.91
CA THR A 179 9.28 -17.04 7.61
C THR A 179 7.80 -16.75 7.88
N MET A 180 6.89 -17.20 7.02
CA MET A 180 5.46 -17.03 7.27
C MET A 180 5.00 -17.86 8.47
N GLU A 181 5.46 -19.10 8.55
CA GLU A 181 5.14 -20.01 9.66
C GLU A 181 5.66 -19.48 11.01
N HIS A 182 6.92 -19.03 11.06
CA HIS A 182 7.63 -18.78 12.33
C HIS A 182 7.83 -17.31 12.71
N MET A 183 7.71 -16.41 11.73
CA MET A 183 7.92 -14.97 11.89
C MET A 183 6.72 -14.15 11.42
N ARG A 184 5.71 -14.79 10.79
CA ARG A 184 4.56 -14.12 10.15
C ARG A 184 5.01 -13.04 9.15
N LEU A 185 6.07 -13.34 8.41
CA LEU A 185 6.67 -12.50 7.38
C LEU A 185 6.79 -13.32 6.09
N ASP A 186 6.34 -12.79 4.96
CA ASP A 186 6.54 -13.46 3.66
C ASP A 186 7.79 -12.91 2.99
N LEU A 187 8.92 -13.59 3.15
CA LEU A 187 10.19 -13.14 2.59
C LEU A 187 10.20 -13.15 1.04
N LYS A 188 9.31 -13.91 0.39
CA LYS A 188 9.11 -13.86 -1.07
C LYS A 188 8.43 -12.56 -1.50
N LYS A 189 7.49 -12.07 -0.68
CA LYS A 189 6.80 -10.79 -0.88
C LYS A 189 7.66 -9.59 -0.48
N PHE A 190 8.46 -9.74 0.57
CA PHE A 190 9.33 -8.69 1.11
C PHE A 190 10.82 -8.96 0.84
N ARG A 191 11.16 -9.08 -0.45
CA ARG A 191 12.52 -9.45 -0.93
C ARG A 191 13.59 -8.44 -0.51
N GLU A 192 13.19 -7.21 -0.23
CA GLU A 192 14.08 -6.15 0.25
C GLU A 192 14.76 -6.49 1.59
N HIS A 193 14.17 -7.39 2.39
CA HIS A 193 14.73 -7.87 3.65
C HIS A 193 15.76 -8.99 3.47
N VAL A 194 15.86 -9.59 2.28
CA VAL A 194 16.79 -10.70 2.02
C VAL A 194 18.23 -10.19 2.02
N GLY A 195 19.09 -10.88 2.76
CA GLY A 195 20.49 -10.52 3.00
C GLY A 195 20.68 -9.63 4.23
N ASN A 196 19.62 -9.11 4.84
CA ASN A 196 19.72 -8.13 5.93
C ASN A 196 19.89 -8.79 7.30
N ALA A 197 20.36 -7.99 8.26
CA ALA A 197 20.34 -8.30 9.68
C ALA A 197 19.71 -7.18 10.48
N TYR A 198 18.90 -7.53 11.48
CA TYR A 198 18.19 -6.60 12.34
C TYR A 198 18.51 -6.90 13.80
N MET A 199 18.72 -5.85 14.59
CA MET A 199 18.67 -5.91 16.05
C MET A 199 17.46 -5.13 16.50
N ILE A 200 16.62 -5.77 17.31
CA ILE A 200 15.39 -5.20 17.82
C ILE A 200 15.38 -5.28 19.34
N ALA A 201 14.89 -4.24 19.99
CA ALA A 201 14.85 -4.15 21.42
C ALA A 201 13.49 -3.58 21.85
N PRO A 202 12.57 -4.42 22.36
CA PRO A 202 11.25 -4.00 22.84
C PRO A 202 11.35 -2.95 23.95
N ASN A 203 10.27 -2.20 24.18
CA ASN A 203 10.20 -1.23 25.28
C ASN A 203 10.66 -1.87 26.62
N PRO A 204 11.76 -1.38 27.22
CA PRO A 204 12.36 -2.00 28.40
C PRO A 204 11.66 -1.63 29.71
N ILE A 205 10.75 -0.65 29.70
CA ILE A 205 10.08 -0.12 30.90
C ILE A 205 8.61 -0.56 30.92
N LEU A 206 7.91 -0.48 29.79
CA LEU A 206 6.47 -0.74 29.70
C LEU A 206 6.23 -2.02 28.90
N ARG A 207 5.28 -2.84 29.36
CA ARG A 207 4.79 -4.02 28.62
C ARG A 207 3.58 -3.70 27.75
N LYS A 208 2.88 -2.61 28.08
CA LYS A 208 1.66 -2.15 27.42
C LYS A 208 1.35 -0.73 27.86
N ILE A 209 0.73 0.01 26.95
CA ILE A 209 0.04 1.27 27.23
C ILE A 209 -1.39 1.11 26.71
N GLY A 210 -2.36 1.64 27.46
CA GLY A 210 -3.75 1.68 27.06
C GLY A 210 -4.29 3.09 27.14
N PHE A 211 -5.00 3.51 26.10
CA PHE A 211 -5.75 4.76 26.10
C PHE A 211 -7.24 4.44 26.03
N THR A 212 -8.02 5.04 26.93
CA THR A 212 -9.47 4.91 26.96
C THR A 212 -10.09 6.29 27.01
N LEU A 213 -10.92 6.61 26.03
CA LEU A 213 -11.74 7.81 26.04
C LEU A 213 -12.92 7.58 26.99
N MET A 214 -13.15 8.51 27.92
CA MET A 214 -14.23 8.44 28.90
C MET A 214 -15.57 8.89 28.29
N ASP A 215 -16.68 8.62 28.98
CA ASP A 215 -18.04 8.90 28.48
C ASP A 215 -18.31 10.39 28.18
N ASP A 216 -17.62 11.29 28.87
CA ASP A 216 -17.71 12.74 28.61
C ASP A 216 -16.98 13.19 27.33
N GLN A 217 -16.29 12.25 26.67
CA GLN A 217 -15.50 12.41 25.44
C GLN A 217 -14.42 13.50 25.49
N LYS A 218 -14.17 14.08 26.65
CA LYS A 218 -13.16 15.11 26.89
C LYS A 218 -12.09 14.65 27.86
N LYS A 219 -12.22 13.45 28.41
CA LYS A 219 -11.18 12.86 29.27
C LYS A 219 -10.63 11.60 28.65
N VAL A 220 -9.31 11.48 28.69
CA VAL A 220 -8.60 10.26 28.30
C VAL A 220 -7.90 9.68 29.52
N MET A 221 -8.17 8.41 29.79
CA MET A 221 -7.42 7.62 30.76
C MET A 221 -6.24 6.95 30.05
N ALA A 222 -5.03 7.37 30.40
CA ALA A 222 -3.80 6.67 30.03
C ALA A 222 -3.44 5.66 31.12
N SER A 223 -3.39 4.38 30.77
CA SER A 223 -3.02 3.27 31.64
C SER A 223 -1.66 2.72 31.23
N PHE A 224 -0.68 2.86 32.11
CA PHE A 224 0.67 2.36 31.95
C PHE A 224 0.84 1.04 32.68
N PHE A 225 1.43 0.06 32.01
CA PHE A 225 1.72 -1.24 32.60
C PHE A 225 3.24 -1.44 32.60
N PRO A 226 3.94 -1.09 33.70
CA PRO A 226 5.38 -1.32 33.81
C PRO A 226 5.74 -2.81 33.83
N ARG A 227 6.94 -3.12 33.33
CA ARG A 227 7.60 -4.40 33.54
C ARG A 227 8.02 -4.55 35.00
N GLU A 228 8.26 -5.79 35.42
CA GLU A 228 8.66 -6.08 36.80
C GLU A 228 9.92 -5.32 37.19
N GLY A 229 9.89 -4.68 38.37
CA GLY A 229 10.99 -3.86 38.87
C GLY A 229 11.22 -2.53 38.14
N LYS A 230 10.49 -2.23 37.06
CA LYS A 230 10.62 -0.99 36.29
C LYS A 230 9.52 0.02 36.67
N ARG A 231 9.80 1.30 36.46
CA ARG A 231 8.88 2.41 36.78
C ARG A 231 8.91 3.45 35.68
N ILE A 232 7.72 3.94 35.30
CA ILE A 232 7.55 5.07 34.37
C ILE A 232 7.29 6.39 35.09
N ILE A 233 7.03 6.34 36.40
CA ILE A 233 6.77 7.51 37.24
C ILE A 233 7.99 8.47 37.17
N GLY A 234 7.71 9.75 36.96
CA GLY A 234 8.72 10.78 36.69
C GLY A 234 9.00 10.99 35.19
N GLY A 235 8.50 10.09 34.34
CA GLY A 235 8.49 10.27 32.88
C GLY A 235 7.49 11.33 32.43
N LYS A 236 7.41 11.50 31.11
CA LYS A 236 6.57 12.51 30.47
C LYS A 236 5.78 11.89 29.33
N MET A 237 4.55 12.35 29.16
CA MET A 237 3.69 11.99 28.04
C MET A 237 3.31 13.26 27.29
N LEU A 238 3.41 13.20 25.97
CA LEU A 238 2.95 14.24 25.06
C LEU A 238 1.86 13.65 24.17
N LEU A 239 0.67 14.25 24.21
CA LEU A 239 -0.46 13.93 23.35
C LEU A 239 -0.61 15.06 22.35
N ILE A 240 -0.63 14.74 21.06
CA ILE A 240 -0.87 15.71 19.99
C ILE A 240 -2.10 15.23 19.25
N GLU A 241 -3.11 16.07 19.17
CA GLU A 241 -4.23 15.79 18.29
C GLU A 241 -3.83 16.15 16.85
N ASP A 242 -3.87 15.15 15.99
CA ASP A 242 -3.65 15.30 14.56
C ASP A 242 -4.99 15.47 13.84
N ARG A 243 -5.09 16.52 13.03
CA ARG A 243 -6.26 16.85 12.21
C ARG A 243 -5.82 17.16 10.79
N MET A 244 -6.79 17.12 9.88
CA MET A 244 -6.57 17.35 8.44
C MET A 244 -5.83 18.66 8.09
N LEU A 245 -6.01 19.73 8.88
CA LEU A 245 -5.40 21.05 8.63
C LEU A 245 -4.17 21.32 9.52
N GLY A 246 -3.65 20.29 10.20
CA GLY A 246 -2.56 20.40 11.16
C GLY A 246 -2.97 19.97 12.56
N ASN A 247 -2.14 20.30 13.54
CA ASN A 247 -2.34 19.87 14.91
C ASN A 247 -3.42 20.72 15.61
N GLY A 248 -4.40 20.08 16.24
CA GLY A 248 -5.49 20.77 16.93
C GLY A 248 -5.10 21.26 18.33
N PHE A 249 -4.45 20.39 19.11
CA PHE A 249 -3.86 20.73 20.40
C PHE A 249 -2.69 19.82 20.73
N ALA A 250 -1.85 20.26 21.68
CA ALA A 250 -0.85 19.43 22.32
C ALA A 250 -1.03 19.50 23.85
N VAL A 251 -1.12 18.35 24.50
CA VAL A 251 -1.19 18.23 25.96
C VAL A 251 0.05 17.48 26.43
N GLU A 252 0.85 18.16 27.24
CA GLU A 252 2.00 17.58 27.91
C GLU A 252 1.65 17.30 29.37
N THR A 253 1.95 16.10 29.86
CA THR A 253 1.81 15.77 31.29
C THR A 253 3.02 15.01 31.82
N LYS A 254 3.31 15.21 33.11
CA LYS A 254 4.20 14.32 33.85
C LYS A 254 3.43 13.06 34.25
N ILE A 255 4.10 11.92 34.20
CA ILE A 255 3.53 10.64 34.61
C ILE A 255 3.81 10.49 36.12
N ASN A 256 2.79 10.75 36.95
CA ASN A 256 2.88 10.67 38.41
C ASN A 256 2.30 9.36 38.97
N ALA A 257 1.54 8.62 38.17
CA ALA A 257 0.91 7.36 38.53
C ALA A 257 0.82 6.44 37.30
N ASN A 258 0.57 5.14 37.53
CA ASN A 258 0.35 4.16 36.46
C ASN A 258 -0.98 4.38 35.72
N ARG A 259 -1.88 5.20 36.26
CA ARG A 259 -3.09 5.66 35.58
C ARG A 259 -3.14 7.16 35.69
N VAL A 260 -3.22 7.84 34.57
CA VAL A 260 -3.28 9.29 34.49
C VAL A 260 -4.53 9.66 33.72
N LEU A 261 -5.40 10.45 34.35
CA LEU A 261 -6.55 11.04 33.71
C LEU A 261 -6.15 12.39 33.15
N LEU A 262 -6.39 12.60 31.86
CA LEU A 262 -6.10 13.85 31.18
C LEU A 262 -7.38 14.48 30.68
N GLU A 263 -7.53 15.78 30.93
CA GLU A 263 -8.57 16.59 30.31
C GLU A 263 -8.05 17.10 28.96
N LEU A 264 -8.83 16.84 27.92
CA LEU A 264 -8.60 17.31 26.57
C LEU A 264 -9.43 18.59 26.35
N PRO A 265 -8.92 19.55 25.56
CA PRO A 265 -9.68 20.76 25.21
C PRO A 265 -11.05 20.45 24.57
N TYR A 266 -11.11 19.38 23.77
CA TYR A 266 -12.30 18.88 23.08
C TYR A 266 -12.09 17.43 22.61
N VAL A 267 -13.15 16.81 22.07
CA VAL A 267 -13.12 15.41 21.59
C VAL A 267 -12.08 15.23 20.47
N PRO A 268 -11.11 14.31 20.63
CA PRO A 268 -10.04 14.12 19.65
C PRO A 268 -10.51 13.27 18.46
N LYS A 269 -10.03 13.58 17.25
CA LYS A 269 -10.21 12.71 16.07
C LYS A 269 -9.16 11.60 15.99
N LEU A 270 -7.90 12.00 15.95
CA LEU A 270 -6.73 11.13 16.00
C LEU A 270 -5.77 11.71 17.04
N LEU A 271 -5.38 10.90 18.02
CA LEU A 271 -4.49 11.32 19.08
C LEU A 271 -3.17 10.60 18.95
N MET A 272 -2.15 11.32 18.51
CA MET A 272 -0.76 10.88 18.55
C MET A 272 -0.27 10.96 20.00
N HIS A 273 0.47 9.95 20.45
CA HIS A 273 1.07 9.94 21.77
C HIS A 273 2.56 9.65 21.69
N TYR A 274 3.33 10.29 22.57
CA TYR A 274 4.77 10.10 22.74
C TYR A 274 5.08 9.96 24.23
N ILE A 275 5.77 8.89 24.59
CA ILE A 275 6.08 8.56 25.97
C ILE A 275 7.59 8.61 26.17
N PHE A 276 8.00 9.44 27.11
CA PHE A 276 9.38 9.65 27.49
C PHE A 276 9.63 9.03 28.86
N ALA A 277 10.71 8.25 28.98
CA ALA A 277 11.21 7.76 30.24
C ALA A 277 11.69 8.93 31.15
N PRO A 278 11.89 8.70 32.46
CA PRO A 278 12.35 9.75 33.39
C PRO A 278 13.68 10.42 33.01
N ASN A 279 14.53 9.71 32.27
CA ASN A 279 15.79 10.22 31.74
C ASN A 279 15.63 11.05 30.44
N GLY A 280 14.41 11.24 29.95
CA GLY A 280 14.10 11.99 28.73
C GLY A 280 14.15 11.17 27.42
N THR A 281 14.48 9.88 27.47
CA THR A 281 14.50 9.03 26.26
C THR A 281 13.09 8.72 25.79
N LEU A 282 12.81 8.87 24.50
CA LEU A 282 11.56 8.41 23.89
C LEU A 282 11.54 6.86 23.88
N ILE A 283 10.50 6.28 24.46
CA ILE A 283 10.39 4.81 24.62
C ILE A 283 9.14 4.22 23.96
N GLU A 284 8.14 5.03 23.66
CA GLU A 284 6.94 4.61 22.94
C GLU A 284 6.35 5.79 22.16
N HIS A 285 5.80 5.52 20.98
CA HIS A 285 4.92 6.40 20.22
C HIS A 285 3.78 5.60 19.58
N GLY A 286 2.74 6.29 19.16
CA GLY A 286 1.65 5.66 18.45
C GLY A 286 0.47 6.59 18.25
N SER A 287 -0.65 6.03 17.80
CA SER A 287 -1.88 6.78 17.60
C SER A 287 -3.09 6.06 18.21
N SER A 288 -4.12 6.80 18.57
CA SER A 288 -5.42 6.27 18.97
C SER A 288 -6.52 7.05 18.24
N SER A 289 -7.42 6.33 17.58
CA SER A 289 -8.56 6.90 16.86
C SER A 289 -9.87 6.37 17.44
N TRP A 290 -10.89 7.21 17.45
CA TRP A 290 -12.23 6.87 17.97
C TRP A 290 -13.35 7.18 16.98
N MET A 291 -13.04 7.52 15.72
CA MET A 291 -14.00 7.78 14.64
C MET A 291 -13.49 7.37 13.24
N ASN A 292 -14.42 7.03 12.34
CA ASN A 292 -14.15 6.76 10.91
C ASN A 292 -13.67 8.04 10.19
N ILE A 293 -12.60 7.91 9.41
CA ILE A 293 -11.95 9.02 8.69
C ILE A 293 -12.52 9.10 7.26
N ASN A 294 -13.03 10.27 6.87
CA ASN A 294 -13.42 10.62 5.50
C ASN A 294 -12.49 11.72 4.97
N PHE A 295 -12.03 11.59 3.72
CA PHE A 295 -11.04 12.50 3.10
C PHE A 295 -11.66 13.38 2.01
N GLN A 296 -11.40 14.69 2.06
CA GLN A 296 -11.42 15.62 0.91
C GLN A 296 -10.71 16.93 1.30
N MET A 297 -9.74 17.40 0.49
CA MET A 297 -9.07 18.70 0.69
C MET A 297 -8.64 19.38 -0.61
N ASN A 298 -8.77 20.71 -0.65
CA ASN A 298 -8.00 21.68 -1.45
C ASN A 298 -7.92 23.01 -0.63
N ILE A 299 -6.73 23.63 -0.51
CA ILE A 299 -6.50 24.91 0.22
C ILE A 299 -6.08 26.01 -0.77
N GLN A 300 -6.84 27.10 -0.87
CA GLN A 300 -6.68 28.22 -1.82
C GLN A 300 -5.83 29.37 -1.27
N GLU A 301 -4.85 29.87 -2.03
CA GLU A 301 -3.91 30.93 -1.58
C GLU A 301 -4.22 32.35 -2.11
N ARG A 302 -4.51 32.55 -3.41
CA ARG A 302 -4.74 33.91 -3.97
C ARG A 302 -5.55 33.95 -5.27
N ASP A 303 -6.34 35.01 -5.45
CA ASP A 303 -6.95 35.37 -6.73
C ASP A 303 -5.96 36.11 -7.65
N LEU A 304 -5.64 35.53 -8.80
CA LEU A 304 -4.83 36.16 -9.86
C LEU A 304 -5.76 36.69 -10.96
N ARG A 305 -5.81 38.01 -11.15
CA ARG A 305 -6.44 38.64 -12.32
C ARG A 305 -5.43 38.71 -13.46
N VAL A 306 -5.67 37.96 -14.54
CA VAL A 306 -4.86 37.96 -15.76
C VAL A 306 -5.72 38.43 -16.92
N THR A 307 -5.29 39.47 -17.60
CA THR A 307 -5.94 39.97 -18.81
C THR A 307 -5.33 39.27 -20.03
N LEU A 308 -6.12 38.41 -20.69
CA LEU A 308 -5.72 37.73 -21.92
C LEU A 308 -6.35 38.42 -23.13
N ASN A 309 -5.54 38.75 -24.12
CA ASN A 309 -6.03 39.19 -25.42
C ASN A 309 -6.32 37.97 -26.28
N THR A 310 -7.59 37.78 -26.64
CA THR A 310 -8.02 36.74 -27.57
C THR A 310 -8.51 37.36 -28.88
N PRO A 311 -8.63 36.61 -29.98
CA PRO A 311 -9.13 37.12 -31.25
C PRO A 311 -10.55 37.73 -31.18
N LYS A 312 -11.31 37.46 -30.11
CA LYS A 312 -12.66 38.01 -29.84
C LYS A 312 -12.66 39.17 -28.83
N GLY A 313 -11.50 39.75 -28.52
CA GLY A 313 -11.33 40.85 -27.57
C GLY A 313 -10.59 40.45 -26.29
N THR A 314 -10.39 41.45 -25.43
CA THR A 314 -9.69 41.33 -24.16
C THR A 314 -10.57 40.65 -23.11
N LYS A 315 -10.13 39.52 -22.57
CA LYS A 315 -10.83 38.76 -21.53
C LYS A 315 -9.99 38.73 -20.25
N VAL A 316 -10.53 39.29 -19.16
CA VAL A 316 -9.91 39.18 -17.83
C VAL A 316 -10.31 37.86 -17.21
N ILE A 317 -9.34 36.96 -16.99
CA ILE A 317 -9.51 35.70 -16.26
C ILE A 317 -9.06 35.91 -14.82
N GLN A 318 -9.95 35.62 -13.87
CA GLN A 318 -9.58 35.46 -12.46
C GLN A 318 -9.30 33.98 -12.20
N ALA A 319 -8.04 33.65 -11.93
CA ALA A 319 -7.61 32.30 -11.62
C ALA A 319 -7.01 32.26 -10.22
N LYS A 320 -7.53 31.34 -9.39
CA LYS A 320 -6.93 31.03 -8.09
C LYS A 320 -5.65 30.24 -8.37
N LYS A 321 -4.49 30.80 -8.01
CA LYS A 321 -3.22 30.09 -8.14
C LYS A 321 -2.76 29.60 -6.77
N TYR A 322 -2.28 28.36 -6.76
CA TYR A 322 -1.69 27.68 -5.63
C TYR A 322 -0.18 27.67 -5.88
N THR A 323 0.62 28.12 -4.92
CA THR A 323 2.07 27.88 -4.97
C THR A 323 2.30 26.55 -4.29
N ALA A 324 2.98 25.60 -4.95
CA ALA A 324 3.66 24.58 -4.17
C ALA A 324 4.62 25.35 -3.26
N ALA A 325 4.56 25.15 -1.95
CA ALA A 325 5.59 25.64 -1.05
C ALA A 325 6.93 25.30 -1.73
N GLN A 326 7.75 26.31 -2.02
CA GLN A 326 9.10 26.05 -2.48
C GLN A 326 9.70 25.11 -1.43
N GLU A 327 10.06 23.90 -1.84
CA GLU A 327 11.00 23.10 -1.06
C GLU A 327 12.25 23.97 -0.91
N VAL A 328 12.38 24.64 0.22
CA VAL A 328 13.68 25.04 0.71
C VAL A 328 14.36 23.72 1.07
N LYS A 329 15.02 23.09 0.09
CA LYS A 329 15.94 21.99 0.32
C LYS A 329 17.16 22.52 1.09
N VAL A 330 17.01 22.65 2.40
CA VAL A 330 18.13 22.63 3.33
C VAL A 330 18.29 21.19 3.78
N GLY A 331 19.25 20.50 3.15
CA GLY A 331 19.54 19.09 3.38
C GLY A 331 20.12 18.45 2.13
N ARG A 332 21.22 17.70 2.29
CA ARG A 332 21.72 16.82 1.22
C ARG A 332 20.67 15.75 0.94
N PHE A 333 20.51 15.38 -0.34
CA PHE A 333 19.73 14.22 -0.74
C PHE A 333 20.18 12.99 0.07
N ASP A 334 19.22 12.33 0.72
CA ASP A 334 19.46 11.11 1.48
C ASP A 334 19.47 9.92 0.51
N TYR A 335 20.63 9.26 0.41
CA TYR A 335 20.84 8.03 -0.36
C TYR A 335 20.86 6.79 0.56
N SER A 336 20.37 6.92 1.81
CA SER A 336 20.34 5.84 2.81
C SER A 336 19.33 4.73 2.51
N GLY A 337 19.41 3.65 3.30
CA GLY A 337 18.45 2.54 3.27
C GLY A 337 16.99 2.98 3.45
N ALA A 338 16.72 4.15 4.04
CA ALA A 338 15.36 4.69 4.17
C ALA A 338 14.66 4.87 2.81
N ARG A 339 15.37 5.30 1.77
CA ARG A 339 14.83 5.44 0.41
C ARG A 339 14.62 4.09 -0.28
N TYR A 340 15.53 3.14 -0.05
CA TYR A 340 15.39 1.79 -0.58
C TYR A 340 14.03 1.19 -0.19
N PHE A 341 13.63 1.29 1.07
CA PHE A 341 12.33 0.79 1.50
C PHE A 341 11.13 1.64 1.06
N SER A 342 11.28 2.95 0.85
CA SER A 342 10.16 3.80 0.39
C SER A 342 9.71 3.43 -1.02
N ASP A 343 10.65 3.17 -1.93
CA ASP A 343 10.34 2.86 -3.33
C ASP A 343 9.56 1.52 -3.45
N TYR A 344 9.88 0.53 -2.61
CA TYR A 344 9.09 -0.72 -2.54
C TYR A 344 7.69 -0.52 -1.91
N GLN A 345 7.50 0.46 -0.99
CA GLN A 345 6.16 0.79 -0.48
C GLN A 345 5.28 1.36 -1.58
N GLU A 346 5.82 2.27 -2.39
CA GLU A 346 5.07 2.88 -3.49
C GLU A 346 4.64 1.84 -4.53
N ASN A 347 5.53 0.93 -4.91
CA ASN A 347 5.21 -0.17 -5.82
C ASN A 347 4.10 -1.08 -5.28
N ARG A 348 4.17 -1.48 -4.00
CA ARG A 348 3.11 -2.30 -3.40
C ARG A 348 1.79 -1.56 -3.24
N LYS A 349 1.83 -0.25 -2.98
CA LYS A 349 0.62 0.58 -2.98
C LYS A 349 -0.03 0.57 -4.36
N HIS A 350 0.76 0.69 -5.42
CA HIS A 350 0.27 0.56 -6.79
C HIS A 350 -0.33 -0.84 -7.04
N GLU A 351 0.35 -1.92 -6.65
CA GLU A 351 -0.17 -3.30 -6.77
C GLU A 351 -1.46 -3.53 -5.99
N ALA A 352 -1.58 -2.98 -4.78
CA ALA A 352 -2.76 -3.10 -3.94
C ALA A 352 -3.96 -2.34 -4.55
N LEU A 353 -3.72 -1.13 -5.06
CA LEU A 353 -4.72 -0.35 -5.80
C LEU A 353 -5.14 -1.05 -7.09
N ALA A 354 -4.20 -1.70 -7.79
CA ALA A 354 -4.50 -2.45 -8.99
C ALA A 354 -5.33 -3.70 -8.70
N SER A 355 -4.97 -4.45 -7.65
CA SER A 355 -5.67 -5.66 -7.20
C SER A 355 -7.10 -5.36 -6.73
N SER A 356 -7.29 -4.24 -6.03
CA SER A 356 -8.62 -3.75 -5.62
C SER A 356 -9.40 -3.08 -6.76
N LYS A 357 -8.75 -2.84 -7.92
CA LYS A 357 -9.27 -2.09 -9.06
C LYS A 357 -9.63 -0.64 -8.72
N GLU A 358 -9.03 -0.07 -7.67
CA GLU A 358 -9.20 1.34 -7.32
C GLU A 358 -8.42 2.25 -8.27
N PHE A 359 -7.22 1.82 -8.68
CA PHE A 359 -6.41 2.51 -9.67
C PHE A 359 -5.56 1.49 -10.44
N ILE A 360 -5.59 1.59 -11.78
CA ILE A 360 -4.69 0.84 -12.65
C ILE A 360 -4.15 1.80 -13.71
N PHE A 361 -2.84 1.83 -13.89
CA PHE A 361 -2.19 2.52 -14.98
C PHE A 361 -1.67 1.50 -16.02
N PHE A 362 -2.18 1.62 -17.24
CA PHE A 362 -1.68 0.88 -18.39
C PHE A 362 -0.68 1.75 -19.12
N THR A 363 0.48 1.21 -19.46
CA THR A 363 1.56 1.95 -20.11
C THR A 363 1.36 2.08 -21.63
N GLY A 364 0.51 1.23 -22.20
CA GLY A 364 0.32 1.09 -23.64
C GLY A 364 1.24 0.02 -24.26
N HIS A 365 1.77 -0.90 -23.45
CA HIS A 365 2.51 -2.05 -23.95
C HIS A 365 1.56 -2.97 -24.75
N PRO A 366 2.03 -3.71 -25.77
CA PRO A 366 1.14 -4.56 -26.59
C PRO A 366 0.26 -5.55 -25.81
N THR A 367 0.72 -6.00 -24.65
CA THR A 367 -0.04 -6.87 -23.74
C THR A 367 -1.14 -6.13 -22.96
N ASP A 368 -0.97 -4.82 -22.74
CA ASP A 368 -1.86 -4.01 -21.91
C ASP A 368 -3.27 -3.93 -22.51
N LYS A 369 -3.41 -3.95 -23.84
CA LYS A 369 -4.75 -3.94 -24.48
C LYS A 369 -5.57 -5.18 -24.08
N VAL A 370 -4.94 -6.35 -24.07
CA VAL A 370 -5.60 -7.61 -23.69
C VAL A 370 -5.92 -7.62 -22.20
N GLU A 371 -4.98 -7.19 -21.37
CA GLU A 371 -5.15 -7.08 -19.92
C GLU A 371 -6.24 -6.06 -19.55
N ALA A 372 -6.23 -4.89 -20.17
CA ALA A 372 -7.20 -3.83 -19.94
C ALA A 372 -8.61 -4.29 -20.34
N SER A 373 -8.78 -4.94 -21.50
CA SER A 373 -10.05 -5.53 -21.91
C SER A 373 -10.55 -6.57 -20.90
N LYS A 374 -9.66 -7.43 -20.39
CA LYS A 374 -9.98 -8.40 -19.33
C LYS A 374 -10.43 -7.70 -18.05
N VAL A 375 -9.73 -6.67 -17.60
CA VAL A 375 -10.07 -5.89 -16.40
C VAL A 375 -11.46 -5.27 -16.52
N ILE A 376 -11.78 -4.64 -17.65
CA ILE A 376 -13.11 -4.05 -17.90
C ILE A 376 -14.20 -5.13 -17.88
N LYS A 377 -13.99 -6.26 -18.56
CA LYS A 377 -14.93 -7.40 -18.56
C LYS A 377 -15.14 -7.96 -17.14
N GLU A 378 -14.09 -8.04 -16.34
CA GLU A 378 -14.18 -8.43 -14.93
C GLU A 378 -14.86 -7.39 -14.03
N LEU A 379 -14.89 -6.12 -14.41
CA LEU A 379 -15.69 -5.10 -13.71
C LEU A 379 -17.16 -5.27 -14.05
N LEU A 380 -17.47 -5.32 -15.35
CA LEU A 380 -18.84 -5.47 -15.85
C LEU A 380 -19.51 -6.76 -15.35
N SER A 381 -18.74 -7.84 -15.15
CA SER A 381 -19.26 -9.09 -14.57
C SER A 381 -19.74 -8.98 -13.12
N LYS A 382 -19.39 -7.91 -12.41
CA LYS A 382 -19.83 -7.66 -11.04
C LYS A 382 -21.23 -7.05 -10.96
N ALA A 383 -21.79 -6.54 -12.06
CA ALA A 383 -23.12 -5.91 -12.04
C ALA A 383 -24.20 -6.86 -11.51
N ARG A 384 -24.96 -6.40 -10.52
CA ARG A 384 -26.08 -7.15 -9.92
C ARG A 384 -27.42 -6.49 -10.12
N HIS A 385 -27.44 -5.16 -10.17
CA HIS A 385 -28.66 -4.35 -10.20
C HIS A 385 -28.61 -3.25 -11.26
N ARG A 386 -27.42 -2.74 -11.59
CA ARG A 386 -27.26 -1.63 -12.54
C ARG A 386 -25.96 -1.75 -13.33
N CYS A 387 -26.06 -1.54 -14.64
CA CYS A 387 -24.91 -1.37 -15.53
C CYS A 387 -25.16 -0.20 -16.49
N ILE A 388 -24.35 0.86 -16.41
CA ILE A 388 -24.42 2.00 -17.35
C ILE A 388 -23.04 2.25 -17.93
N ILE A 389 -22.92 2.23 -19.26
CA ILE A 389 -21.71 2.59 -19.99
C ILE A 389 -21.92 3.98 -20.59
N LEU A 390 -21.07 4.93 -20.19
CA LEU A 390 -21.04 6.27 -20.72
C LEU A 390 -19.76 6.43 -21.53
N ASP A 391 -19.86 6.34 -22.86
CA ASP A 391 -18.74 6.62 -23.77
C ASP A 391 -19.25 7.45 -24.95
N PRO A 392 -18.82 8.72 -25.10
CA PRO A 392 -19.26 9.57 -26.20
C PRO A 392 -18.80 9.07 -27.57
N TYR A 393 -17.87 8.12 -27.63
CA TYR A 393 -17.36 7.51 -28.85
C TYR A 393 -17.70 6.02 -28.95
N PHE A 394 -18.73 5.55 -28.24
CA PHE A 394 -19.18 4.16 -28.29
C PHE A 394 -19.56 3.75 -29.71
N SER A 395 -18.82 2.79 -30.25
CA SER A 395 -18.91 2.29 -31.63
C SER A 395 -19.37 0.83 -31.66
N ALA A 396 -19.56 0.27 -32.86
CA ALA A 396 -19.88 -1.16 -33.02
C ALA A 396 -18.81 -2.08 -32.40
N ALA A 397 -17.53 -1.67 -32.39
CA ALA A 397 -16.45 -2.43 -31.79
C ALA A 397 -16.57 -2.52 -30.25
N ASP A 398 -17.17 -1.52 -29.61
CA ASP A 398 -17.33 -1.47 -28.15
C ASP A 398 -18.49 -2.34 -27.65
N LEU A 399 -19.34 -2.82 -28.56
CA LEU A 399 -20.50 -3.65 -28.24
C LEU A 399 -20.11 -4.94 -27.50
N GLU A 400 -18.89 -5.45 -27.71
CA GLU A 400 -18.38 -6.63 -27.00
C GLU A 400 -18.41 -6.46 -25.46
N TYR A 401 -18.25 -5.23 -24.96
CA TYR A 401 -18.26 -4.96 -23.52
C TYR A 401 -19.68 -5.01 -22.96
N ALA A 402 -20.65 -4.44 -23.70
CA ALA A 402 -22.05 -4.49 -23.31
C ALA A 402 -22.59 -5.94 -23.35
N ILE A 403 -22.23 -6.71 -24.38
CA ILE A 403 -22.57 -8.14 -24.51
C ILE A 403 -21.90 -8.97 -23.41
N GLY A 404 -20.70 -8.59 -22.98
CA GLY A 404 -19.92 -9.30 -21.98
C GLY A 404 -20.49 -9.29 -20.55
N VAL A 405 -21.60 -8.58 -20.31
CA VAL A 405 -22.30 -8.60 -19.01
C VAL A 405 -23.02 -9.95 -18.85
N PRO A 406 -22.62 -10.80 -17.88
CA PRO A 406 -23.14 -12.15 -17.76
C PRO A 406 -24.51 -12.23 -17.07
N ASN A 407 -24.89 -11.18 -16.33
CA ASN A 407 -26.13 -11.17 -15.58
C ASN A 407 -27.29 -10.68 -16.47
N LEU A 408 -28.00 -11.63 -17.08
CA LEU A 408 -29.13 -11.37 -17.97
C LEU A 408 -30.30 -10.62 -17.30
N GLY A 409 -30.35 -10.56 -15.97
CA GLY A 409 -31.36 -9.80 -15.22
C GLY A 409 -31.03 -8.31 -15.06
N VAL A 410 -29.86 -7.85 -15.55
CA VAL A 410 -29.44 -6.45 -15.49
C VAL A 410 -29.47 -5.88 -16.89
N ASP A 411 -30.29 -4.85 -17.11
CA ASP A 411 -30.25 -4.08 -18.35
C ASP A 411 -28.92 -3.33 -18.47
N VAL A 412 -28.32 -3.36 -19.66
CA VAL A 412 -27.12 -2.59 -19.97
C VAL A 412 -27.53 -1.31 -20.67
N TRP A 413 -27.34 -0.19 -19.98
CA TRP A 413 -27.65 1.13 -20.51
C TRP A 413 -26.40 1.73 -21.15
N VAL A 414 -26.44 2.04 -22.43
CA VAL A 414 -25.35 2.69 -23.15
C VAL A 414 -25.75 4.13 -23.49
N ILE A 415 -25.01 5.09 -22.94
CA ILE A 415 -25.16 6.51 -23.24
C ILE A 415 -23.99 6.95 -24.12
N SER A 416 -24.30 7.40 -25.33
CA SER A 416 -23.32 7.88 -26.30
C SER A 416 -23.71 9.22 -26.90
N SER A 417 -22.98 9.70 -27.91
CA SER A 417 -23.16 11.03 -28.51
C SER A 417 -23.66 10.96 -29.94
N VAL A 418 -24.65 11.81 -30.26
CA VAL A 418 -25.06 12.07 -31.64
C VAL A 418 -23.90 12.59 -32.49
N ALA A 419 -23.01 13.42 -31.92
CA ALA A 419 -21.91 14.04 -32.66
C ALA A 419 -21.00 12.98 -33.29
N PHE A 420 -20.52 12.01 -32.50
CA PHE A 420 -19.69 10.91 -33.00
C PHE A 420 -20.47 9.99 -33.94
N LEU A 421 -21.68 9.59 -33.56
CA LEU A 421 -22.48 8.66 -34.37
C LEU A 421 -22.94 9.24 -35.71
N SER A 422 -22.91 10.57 -35.86
CA SER A 422 -23.18 11.27 -37.12
C SER A 422 -22.00 11.30 -38.08
N GLU A 423 -20.78 11.02 -37.61
CA GLU A 423 -19.56 10.99 -38.41
C GLU A 423 -19.55 9.81 -39.38
N LYS A 424 -18.88 9.99 -40.52
CA LYS A 424 -18.70 8.94 -41.54
C LYS A 424 -17.62 7.98 -41.07
N VAL A 425 -17.88 6.69 -41.26
CA VAL A 425 -16.93 5.62 -40.88
C VAL A 425 -15.71 5.64 -41.78
N ASP A 426 -15.93 5.85 -43.07
CA ASP A 426 -14.90 5.99 -44.09
C ASP A 426 -15.10 7.31 -44.84
N ARG A 427 -14.01 8.01 -45.13
CA ARG A 427 -14.05 9.25 -45.93
C ARG A 427 -14.40 8.97 -47.39
N ASP A 428 -14.11 7.75 -47.86
CA ASP A 428 -14.25 7.36 -49.26
C ASP A 428 -15.60 6.67 -49.54
N ILE A 429 -16.36 6.27 -48.50
CA ILE A 429 -17.71 5.69 -48.61
C ILE A 429 -18.73 6.69 -48.02
N PRO A 430 -19.40 7.53 -48.85
CA PRO A 430 -20.02 8.77 -48.38
C PRO A 430 -21.23 8.64 -47.45
N GLU A 431 -21.83 7.45 -47.35
CA GLU A 431 -23.19 7.28 -46.80
C GLU A 431 -23.24 6.52 -45.47
N VAL A 432 -22.21 5.74 -45.13
CA VAL A 432 -22.21 4.91 -43.92
C VAL A 432 -21.67 5.69 -42.72
N LYS A 433 -22.59 6.03 -41.81
CA LYS A 433 -22.29 6.64 -40.49
C LYS A 433 -22.10 5.60 -39.40
N HIS A 434 -21.36 5.93 -38.33
CA HIS A 434 -21.17 5.05 -37.17
C HIS A 434 -22.50 4.56 -36.55
N ALA A 435 -23.56 5.38 -36.58
CA ALA A 435 -24.90 4.98 -36.16
C ALA A 435 -25.44 3.73 -36.88
N HIS A 436 -25.19 3.60 -38.19
CA HIS A 436 -25.68 2.47 -38.99
C HIS A 436 -24.97 1.18 -38.61
N GLN A 437 -23.64 1.21 -38.49
CA GLN A 437 -22.84 0.04 -38.09
C GLN A 437 -23.19 -0.42 -36.67
N LEU A 438 -23.38 0.51 -35.73
CA LEU A 438 -23.77 0.17 -34.38
C LEU A 438 -25.16 -0.48 -34.34
N LYS A 439 -26.14 0.10 -35.06
CA LYS A 439 -27.49 -0.45 -35.18
C LYS A 439 -27.47 -1.86 -35.77
N GLU A 440 -26.73 -2.07 -36.86
CA GLU A 440 -26.59 -3.37 -37.50
C GLU A 440 -25.99 -4.41 -36.54
N ALA A 441 -24.91 -4.06 -35.84
CA ALA A 441 -24.27 -4.95 -34.86
C ALA A 441 -25.22 -5.32 -33.70
N VAL A 442 -26.03 -4.36 -33.23
CA VAL A 442 -27.06 -4.61 -32.20
C VAL A 442 -28.16 -5.52 -32.73
N ASP A 443 -28.64 -5.33 -33.96
CA ASP A 443 -29.68 -6.18 -34.55
C ASP A 443 -29.19 -7.62 -34.79
N GLN A 444 -27.95 -7.76 -35.26
CA GLN A 444 -27.30 -9.07 -35.39
C GLN A 444 -27.19 -9.77 -34.04
N TYR A 445 -26.79 -9.04 -32.99
CA TYR A 445 -26.73 -9.57 -31.63
C TYR A 445 -28.10 -10.00 -31.12
N LEU A 446 -29.14 -9.16 -31.23
CA LEU A 446 -30.48 -9.48 -30.76
C LEU A 446 -31.08 -10.67 -31.51
N THR A 447 -30.77 -10.82 -32.80
CA THR A 447 -31.17 -11.99 -33.60
C THR A 447 -30.48 -13.27 -33.12
N ALA A 448 -29.18 -13.20 -32.80
CA ALA A 448 -28.40 -14.35 -32.35
C ALA A 448 -28.65 -14.71 -30.87
N TYR A 449 -28.88 -13.71 -30.02
CA TYR A 449 -28.88 -13.85 -28.56
C TYR A 449 -29.71 -12.76 -27.84
N GLY A 450 -30.99 -12.60 -28.22
CA GLY A 450 -31.91 -11.59 -27.66
C GLY A 450 -32.37 -11.80 -26.20
N ARG A 451 -31.57 -12.44 -25.34
CA ARG A 451 -31.89 -12.62 -23.91
C ARG A 451 -31.36 -11.49 -23.02
N GLN A 452 -30.31 -10.80 -23.44
CA GLN A 452 -29.74 -9.66 -22.72
C GLN A 452 -30.34 -8.37 -23.28
N THR A 453 -30.86 -7.53 -22.40
CA THR A 453 -31.38 -6.22 -22.78
C THR A 453 -30.23 -5.22 -22.79
N ILE A 454 -29.89 -4.71 -23.98
CA ILE A 454 -28.91 -3.63 -24.21
C ILE A 454 -29.66 -2.47 -24.84
N LEU A 455 -29.67 -1.32 -24.16
CA LEU A 455 -30.44 -0.15 -24.54
C LEU A 455 -29.50 1.02 -24.84
N PHE A 456 -29.87 1.84 -25.82
CA PHE A 456 -29.04 2.96 -26.27
C PHE A 456 -29.78 4.29 -26.15
N ARG A 457 -29.10 5.28 -25.56
CA ARG A 457 -29.55 6.67 -25.47
C ARG A 457 -28.46 7.60 -25.97
N LEU A 458 -28.82 8.49 -26.89
CA LEU A 458 -27.90 9.39 -27.57
C LEU A 458 -28.09 10.81 -27.08
N LEU A 459 -27.04 11.41 -26.53
CA LEU A 459 -27.03 12.79 -26.09
C LEU A 459 -26.95 13.74 -27.28
N GLU A 460 -27.90 14.68 -27.33
CA GLU A 460 -27.89 15.79 -28.27
C GLU A 460 -26.99 16.92 -27.77
N GLY A 461 -26.17 17.50 -28.65
CA GLY A 461 -25.21 18.55 -28.27
C GLY A 461 -24.71 19.44 -29.40
N GLY A 462 -25.39 19.46 -30.56
CA GLY A 462 -24.84 20.10 -31.76
C GLY A 462 -23.45 19.53 -32.08
N ASN A 463 -22.45 20.40 -32.25
CA ASN A 463 -21.07 19.98 -32.57
C ASN A 463 -20.27 19.42 -31.38
N ARG A 464 -20.79 19.40 -30.14
CA ARG A 464 -20.06 18.89 -28.96
C ARG A 464 -20.98 18.20 -27.96
N SER A 465 -20.67 16.94 -27.65
CA SER A 465 -21.35 16.17 -26.61
C SER A 465 -21.19 16.82 -25.22
N PRO A 466 -22.25 16.88 -24.39
CA PRO A 466 -22.13 17.24 -22.97
C PRO A 466 -21.39 16.18 -22.15
N LEU A 467 -21.31 14.94 -22.65
CA LEU A 467 -20.48 13.87 -22.13
C LEU A 467 -19.14 13.85 -22.89
N HIS A 468 -18.03 14.16 -22.22
CA HIS A 468 -16.67 14.11 -22.80
C HIS A 468 -15.85 12.95 -22.26
N ASP A 469 -15.93 12.75 -20.94
CA ASP A 469 -15.22 11.70 -20.23
C ASP A 469 -16.01 10.39 -20.29
N ARG A 470 -15.34 9.28 -19.95
CA ARG A 470 -15.90 7.94 -20.08
C ARG A 470 -16.07 7.31 -18.72
N TYR A 471 -17.25 6.76 -18.48
CA TYR A 471 -17.58 6.17 -17.20
C TYR A 471 -18.25 4.82 -17.36
N ILE A 472 -17.95 3.92 -16.44
CA ILE A 472 -18.73 2.69 -16.25
C ILE A 472 -19.35 2.76 -14.86
N VAL A 473 -20.67 2.67 -14.79
CA VAL A 473 -21.44 2.55 -13.57
C VAL A 473 -21.78 1.08 -13.36
N ILE A 474 -21.37 0.52 -12.23
CA ILE A 474 -21.70 -0.84 -11.81
C ILE A 474 -22.30 -0.73 -10.41
N ASP A 475 -23.61 -0.94 -10.32
CA ASP A 475 -24.38 -0.80 -9.08
C ASP A 475 -24.18 0.60 -8.44
N ASP A 476 -23.42 0.66 -7.34
CA ASP A 476 -23.10 1.90 -6.61
C ASP A 476 -21.67 2.42 -6.88
N ASP A 477 -20.88 1.68 -7.66
CA ASP A 477 -19.52 2.03 -8.03
C ASP A 477 -19.49 2.72 -9.40
N VAL A 478 -18.59 3.69 -9.56
CA VAL A 478 -18.32 4.35 -10.84
C VAL A 478 -16.84 4.30 -11.13
N TYR A 479 -16.49 3.97 -12.36
CA TYR A 479 -15.12 3.93 -12.85
C TYR A 479 -14.95 4.95 -13.97
N LEU A 480 -13.90 5.77 -13.89
CA LEU A 480 -13.45 6.67 -14.95
C LEU A 480 -12.42 5.94 -15.82
N LEU A 481 -12.57 6.06 -17.14
CA LEU A 481 -11.66 5.52 -18.13
C LEU A 481 -10.93 6.68 -18.84
N GLY A 482 -9.60 6.60 -18.90
CA GLY A 482 -8.77 7.59 -19.57
C GLY A 482 -8.85 7.59 -21.10
N SER A 483 -9.40 6.53 -21.70
CA SER A 483 -9.60 6.40 -23.15
C SER A 483 -10.86 5.58 -23.46
N SER A 484 -11.34 5.66 -24.70
CA SER A 484 -12.53 4.90 -25.16
C SER A 484 -12.27 3.39 -25.09
N LEU A 485 -13.34 2.63 -24.94
CA LEU A 485 -13.29 1.19 -24.66
C LEU A 485 -12.46 0.38 -25.68
N ASN A 486 -12.60 0.66 -26.98
CA ASN A 486 -11.87 0.04 -28.07
C ASN A 486 -10.35 0.34 -28.09
N GLU A 487 -9.97 1.50 -27.56
CA GLU A 487 -8.60 2.01 -27.43
C GLU A 487 -8.07 1.88 -25.99
N PHE A 488 -8.79 1.20 -25.11
CA PHE A 488 -8.40 1.07 -23.72
C PHE A 488 -7.20 0.11 -23.61
N GLY A 489 -6.08 0.62 -23.08
CA GLY A 489 -4.81 -0.10 -23.00
C GLY A 489 -3.98 -0.11 -24.29
N SER A 490 -4.45 0.47 -25.40
CA SER A 490 -3.63 0.60 -26.63
C SER A 490 -2.56 1.69 -26.52
N ARG A 491 -2.76 2.63 -25.60
CA ARG A 491 -1.86 3.72 -25.23
C ARG A 491 -1.88 3.88 -23.71
N ALA A 492 -0.96 4.70 -23.20
CA ALA A 492 -0.96 5.08 -21.79
C ALA A 492 -2.34 5.59 -21.37
N THR A 493 -2.98 4.90 -20.44
CA THR A 493 -4.34 5.21 -19.96
C THR A 493 -4.51 4.73 -18.53
N CYS A 494 -5.55 5.21 -17.86
CA CYS A 494 -5.84 4.82 -16.49
C CYS A 494 -7.30 4.39 -16.32
N LEU A 495 -7.50 3.49 -15.38
CA LEU A 495 -8.78 3.17 -14.77
C LEU A 495 -8.76 3.71 -13.35
N ILE A 496 -9.78 4.47 -12.96
CA ILE A 496 -9.89 5.02 -11.60
C ILE A 496 -11.29 4.77 -11.05
N LYS A 497 -11.39 4.14 -9.87
CA LYS A 497 -12.65 4.07 -9.12
C LYS A 497 -12.94 5.45 -8.51
N VAL A 498 -14.12 6.00 -8.79
CA VAL A 498 -14.52 7.31 -8.32
C VAL A 498 -14.88 7.23 -6.82
N PRO A 499 -14.24 8.03 -5.93
CA PRO A 499 -14.45 7.92 -4.48
C PRO A 499 -15.83 8.40 -4.01
N ALA A 500 -16.48 9.28 -4.78
CA ALA A 500 -17.82 9.80 -4.50
C ALA A 500 -18.73 9.60 -5.73
N PRO A 501 -19.24 8.37 -5.97
CA PRO A 501 -19.90 8.01 -7.23
C PRO A 501 -21.32 8.59 -7.38
N LYS A 502 -22.02 8.87 -6.26
CA LYS A 502 -23.45 9.23 -6.26
C LYS A 502 -23.84 10.36 -7.23
N PRO A 503 -23.12 11.50 -7.32
CA PRO A 503 -23.48 12.56 -8.26
C PRO A 503 -23.38 12.13 -9.73
N LEU A 504 -22.41 11.28 -10.07
CA LEU A 504 -22.25 10.77 -11.43
C LEU A 504 -23.36 9.77 -11.78
N ILE A 505 -23.73 8.89 -10.85
CA ILE A 505 -24.86 7.97 -11.02
C ILE A 505 -26.16 8.75 -11.24
N GLN A 506 -26.40 9.78 -10.42
CA GLN A 506 -27.58 10.63 -10.58
C GLN A 506 -27.59 11.28 -11.96
N LYS A 507 -26.46 11.87 -12.38
CA LYS A 507 -26.37 12.54 -13.68
C LYS A 507 -26.56 11.59 -14.85
N ALA A 508 -25.99 10.39 -14.78
CA ALA A 508 -26.18 9.34 -15.80
C ALA A 508 -27.65 8.92 -15.89
N THR A 509 -28.32 8.77 -14.75
CA THR A 509 -29.74 8.42 -14.67
C THR A 509 -30.63 9.56 -15.19
N ASP A 510 -30.28 10.82 -14.90
CA ASP A 510 -31.00 11.98 -15.42
C ASP A 510 -30.90 12.04 -16.95
N TRP A 511 -29.70 11.82 -17.52
CA TRP A 511 -29.50 11.74 -18.97
C TRP A 511 -30.26 10.58 -19.61
N TRP A 512 -30.34 9.43 -18.92
CA TRP A 512 -31.10 8.29 -19.40
C TRP A 512 -32.59 8.59 -19.53
N ASN A 513 -33.14 9.26 -18.51
CA ASN A 513 -34.57 9.57 -18.42
C ASN A 513 -34.98 10.83 -19.19
N THR A 514 -34.04 11.76 -19.41
CA THR A 514 -34.33 13.09 -19.98
C THR A 514 -33.22 13.53 -20.94
N GLY A 515 -33.61 14.07 -22.11
CA GLY A 515 -32.66 14.74 -23.01
C GLY A 515 -31.78 13.81 -23.86
N THR A 516 -32.30 12.64 -24.25
CA THR A 516 -31.62 11.69 -25.14
C THR A 516 -32.56 11.10 -26.20
N ILE A 517 -32.03 10.76 -27.38
CA ILE A 517 -32.76 10.09 -28.47
C ILE A 517 -32.42 8.58 -28.46
N ASP A 518 -33.40 7.74 -28.77
CA ASP A 518 -33.18 6.30 -29.00
C ASP A 518 -32.37 6.04 -30.29
N LEU A 519 -31.46 5.07 -30.28
CA LEU A 519 -30.65 4.73 -31.46
C LEU A 519 -31.52 4.38 -32.68
N ASN A 520 -32.62 3.63 -32.50
CA ASN A 520 -33.48 3.26 -33.62
C ASN A 520 -34.18 4.48 -34.21
N SER A 521 -34.71 5.35 -33.34
CA SER A 521 -35.34 6.61 -33.77
C SER A 521 -34.36 7.52 -34.50
N TYR A 522 -33.11 7.59 -34.03
CA TYR A 522 -32.08 8.40 -34.66
C TYR A 522 -31.68 7.88 -36.05
N VAL A 523 -31.45 6.56 -36.20
CA VAL A 523 -31.15 5.96 -37.51
C VAL A 523 -32.31 6.13 -38.49
N ALA A 524 -33.56 5.96 -38.03
CA ALA A 524 -34.73 6.23 -38.87
C ALA A 524 -34.80 7.69 -39.33
N HIS A 525 -34.47 8.64 -38.45
CA HIS A 525 -34.41 10.06 -38.81
C HIS A 525 -33.31 10.35 -39.85
N LEU A 526 -32.15 9.70 -39.73
CA LEU A 526 -31.07 9.82 -40.72
C LEU A 526 -31.50 9.36 -42.12
N ALA A 527 -32.30 8.29 -42.20
CA ALA A 527 -32.82 7.77 -43.47
C ALA A 527 -33.87 8.69 -44.12
N THR A 528 -34.57 9.54 -43.35
CA THR A 528 -35.55 10.51 -43.87
C THR A 528 -34.95 11.86 -44.29
N CYS A 529 -33.71 12.13 -43.90
CA CYS A 529 -33.00 13.40 -44.15
C CYS A 529 -31.91 13.27 -45.24
N GLN A 530 -31.73 12.08 -45.81
CA GLN A 530 -31.00 11.81 -47.05
C GLN A 530 -31.97 11.94 -48.22
#